data_AF-A0AAW2GMH9-F1
#
_entry.id   AF-A0AAW2GMH9-F1
#
_cell.length_a   1.000
_cell.length_b   1.000
_cell.length_c   1.000
_cell.angle_alpha   90.00
_cell.angle_beta   90.00
_cell.angle_gamma   90.00
#
_symmetry.space_group_name_H-M   'P 1'
#
loop_
_entity.id
_entity.type
_entity.pdbx_description
1 polymer ?
#
loop_
_entity_poly.entity_id
_entity_poly.type
_entity_poly.pdbx_seq_one_letter_code
_entity_poly.pdbx_strand_id
1 'polypeptide(L)'
;MLNFNFLFFICNILFSLSKLTSTAYDTFKKLLRVEIEHRFTQLRQRFVKERKKVIQSQGRSGAGASYQIYTPQWDLYNDLMFLADTIKH
;
A
#
# COMPACT_ATOMS: atom_id res chain seq x y z
N MET A 1 -36.91 -28.07 -33.23
CA MET A 1 -36.52 -26.67 -33.51
C MET A 1 -36.36 -25.94 -32.19
N LEU A 2 -35.16 -25.40 -31.91
CA LEU A 2 -34.97 -24.52 -30.74
C LEU A 2 -35.66 -23.18 -31.02
N ASN A 3 -36.46 -22.71 -30.07
CA ASN A 3 -37.31 -21.53 -30.22
C ASN A 3 -36.45 -20.25 -30.18
N PHE A 4 -36.64 -19.32 -31.11
CA PHE A 4 -35.86 -18.07 -31.21
C PHE A 4 -35.92 -17.23 -29.93
N ASN A 5 -37.06 -17.24 -29.25
CA ASN A 5 -37.24 -16.58 -27.95
C ASN A 5 -36.35 -17.18 -26.84
N PHE A 6 -36.08 -18.49 -26.90
CA PHE A 6 -35.22 -19.18 -25.94
C PHE A 6 -33.75 -18.81 -26.12
N LEU A 7 -33.29 -18.69 -27.38
CA LEU A 7 -31.93 -18.24 -27.69
C LEU A 7 -31.71 -16.78 -27.25
N PHE A 8 -32.69 -15.91 -27.48
CA PHE A 8 -32.65 -14.51 -27.03
C PHE A 8 -32.59 -14.39 -25.51
N PHE A 9 -33.32 -15.25 -24.79
CA PHE A 9 -33.29 -15.30 -23.33
C PHE A 9 -31.91 -15.73 -22.79
N ILE A 10 -31.32 -16.79 -23.37
CA ILE A 10 -29.97 -17.25 -22.98
C ILE A 10 -28.91 -16.16 -23.25
N CYS A 11 -28.95 -15.48 -24.40
CA CYS A 11 -28.02 -14.40 -24.70
C CYS A 11 -28.11 -13.23 -23.70
N ASN A 12 -29.33 -12.86 -23.28
CA ASN A 12 -29.51 -11.81 -22.27
C ASN A 12 -28.97 -12.22 -20.89
N ILE A 13 -29.15 -13.49 -20.50
CA ILE A 13 -28.57 -14.02 -19.26
C ILE A 13 -27.04 -13.96 -19.34
N LEU A 14 -26.44 -14.46 -20.42
CA LEU A 14 -24.98 -14.44 -20.60
C LEU A 14 -24.40 -13.01 -20.60
N PHE A 15 -25.09 -12.07 -21.25
CA PHE A 15 -24.68 -10.66 -21.26
C PHE A 15 -24.85 -9.97 -19.91
N SER A 16 -25.87 -10.34 -19.13
CA SER A 16 -26.07 -9.82 -17.78
C SER A 16 -25.02 -10.39 -16.80
N LEU A 17 -24.67 -11.67 -16.94
CA LEU A 17 -23.63 -12.31 -16.16
C LEU A 17 -22.23 -11.74 -16.47
N SER A 18 -21.92 -11.46 -17.74
CA SER A 18 -20.62 -10.86 -18.10
C SER A 18 -20.44 -9.46 -17.48
N LYS A 19 -21.49 -8.62 -17.50
CA LYS A 19 -21.48 -7.30 -16.84
C LYS A 19 -21.28 -7.40 -15.33
N LEU A 20 -21.90 -8.38 -14.69
CA LEU A 20 -21.77 -8.60 -13.25
C LEU A 20 -20.31 -8.95 -12.89
N THR A 21 -19.68 -9.84 -13.66
CA THR A 21 -18.29 -10.24 -13.42
C THR A 21 -17.29 -9.09 -13.63
N SER A 22 -17.50 -8.24 -14.65
CA SER A 22 -16.65 -7.06 -14.88
C SER A 22 -16.77 -6.05 -13.73
N THR A 23 -18.01 -5.74 -13.32
CA THR A 23 -18.27 -4.79 -12.24
C THR A 23 -17.68 -5.28 -10.91
N ALA A 24 -17.83 -6.57 -10.62
CA ALA A 24 -17.26 -7.17 -9.41
C ALA A 24 -15.72 -7.08 -9.40
N TYR A 25 -15.08 -7.36 -10.53
CA TYR A 25 -13.62 -7.25 -10.66
C TYR A 25 -13.13 -5.81 -10.47
N ASP A 26 -13.79 -4.83 -11.10
CA ASP A 26 -13.43 -3.42 -10.96
C ASP A 26 -13.60 -2.92 -9.53
N THR A 27 -14.67 -3.35 -8.86
CA THR A 27 -14.92 -3.02 -7.46
C THR A 27 -13.85 -3.63 -6.56
N PHE A 28 -13.51 -4.91 -6.76
CA PHE A 28 -12.45 -5.58 -6.03
C PHE A 28 -11.09 -4.88 -6.24
N LYS A 29 -10.75 -4.55 -7.49
CA LYS A 29 -9.51 -3.83 -7.82
C LYS A 29 -9.44 -2.47 -7.13
N LYS A 30 -10.57 -1.75 -7.07
CA LYS A 30 -10.65 -0.47 -6.36
C LYS A 30 -10.47 -0.62 -4.86
N LEU A 31 -11.09 -1.63 -4.24
CA LEU A 31 -10.92 -1.91 -2.82
C LEU A 31 -9.47 -2.30 -2.49
N LEU A 32 -8.87 -3.17 -3.30
CA LEU A 32 -7.48 -3.60 -3.16
C LEU A 32 -6.52 -2.41 -3.29
N ARG A 33 -6.74 -1.51 -4.25
CA ARG A 33 -5.97 -0.27 -4.38
C ARG A 33 -6.01 0.55 -3.10
N VAL A 34 -7.20 0.80 -2.55
CA VAL A 34 -7.36 1.60 -1.33
C VAL A 34 -6.64 0.97 -0.15
N GLU A 35 -6.75 -0.34 0.04
CA GLU A 35 -6.06 -1.05 1.12
C GLU A 35 -4.53 -0.97 0.96
N ILE A 36 -4.01 -1.20 -0.25
CA ILE A 36 -2.57 -1.11 -0.53
C ILE A 36 -2.05 0.30 -0.26
N GLU A 37 -2.74 1.34 -0.74
CA GLU A 37 -2.38 2.73 -0.51
C GLU A 37 -2.40 3.07 0.99
N HIS A 38 -3.39 2.56 1.73
CA HIS A 38 -3.49 2.72 3.17
C HIS A 38 -2.31 2.07 3.90
N ARG A 39 -2.01 0.80 3.60
CA ARG A 39 -0.88 0.06 4.20
C ARG A 39 0.45 0.71 3.89
N PHE A 40 0.66 1.13 2.64
CA PHE A 40 1.87 1.83 2.24
C PHE A 40 2.04 3.15 2.99
N THR A 41 0.95 3.90 3.16
CA THR A 41 0.95 5.15 3.95
C THR A 41 1.34 4.89 5.40
N GLN A 42 0.81 3.84 6.03
CA GLN A 42 1.18 3.46 7.40
C GLN A 42 2.67 3.10 7.51
N LEU A 43 3.19 2.31 6.56
CA LEU A 43 4.61 1.95 6.50
C LEU A 43 5.50 3.18 6.39
N ARG A 44 5.16 4.11 5.47
CA ARG A 44 5.89 5.37 5.29
C ARG A 44 5.88 6.23 6.55
N GLN A 45 4.72 6.37 7.20
CA GLN A 45 4.61 7.14 8.44
C GLN A 45 5.47 6.54 9.57
N ARG A 46 5.47 5.22 9.72
CA ARG A 46 6.30 4.54 10.70
C ARG A 46 7.79 4.72 10.39
N PHE A 47 8.19 4.56 9.13
CA PHE A 47 9.56 4.79 8.68
C PHE A 47 10.04 6.22 9.02
N VAL A 48 9.24 7.24 8.72
CA VAL A 48 9.58 8.64 9.07
C VAL A 48 9.79 8.80 10.57
N LYS A 49 8.95 8.18 11.41
CA LYS A 49 9.09 8.23 12.87
C LYS A 49 10.38 7.57 13.32
N GLU A 50 10.68 6.37 12.82
CA GLU A 50 11.92 5.66 13.16
C GLU A 50 13.15 6.43 12.67
N ARG A 51 13.11 6.98 11.46
CA ARG A 51 14.21 7.77 10.90
C ARG A 51 14.47 9.04 11.70
N LYS A 52 13.43 9.73 12.17
CA LYS A 52 13.58 10.90 13.06
C LYS A 52 14.31 10.53 14.35
N LYS A 53 14.00 9.39 14.98
CA LYS A 53 14.71 8.93 16.20
C LYS A 53 16.19 8.67 15.91
N VAL A 54 16.49 8.00 14.80
CA VAL A 54 17.89 7.74 14.39
C VAL A 54 18.65 9.05 14.21
N ILE A 55 18.10 10.01 13.46
CA ILE A 55 18.73 11.32 13.23
C ILE A 55 18.90 12.10 14.54
N GLN A 56 17.91 12.08 15.43
CA GLN A 56 17.97 12.78 16.72
C GLN A 56 19.03 12.18 17.66
N SER A 57 19.23 10.86 17.61
CA SER A 57 20.25 10.20 18.41
C SER A 57 21.68 10.44 17.91
N GLN A 58 21.85 10.77 16.63
CA GLN A 58 23.12 11.20 16.07
C GLN A 58 23.35 12.66 16.50
N GLY A 59 24.03 12.84 17.64
CA GLY A 59 24.29 14.16 18.21
C GLY A 59 24.90 15.13 17.20
N ARG A 60 24.52 16.41 17.30
CA ARG A 60 25.16 17.48 16.51
C ARG A 60 26.62 17.60 16.93
N SER A 61 27.53 17.61 15.95
CA SER A 61 28.98 17.73 16.16
C SER A 61 29.31 18.82 17.17
N GLY A 62 29.89 18.45 18.31
CA GLY A 62 30.34 19.38 19.37
C GLY A 62 29.68 19.20 20.75
N ALA A 63 28.62 18.41 20.89
CA ALA A 63 28.06 18.07 22.20
C ALA A 63 28.77 16.84 22.79
N GLY A 64 29.31 16.98 24.01
CA GLY A 64 30.07 15.95 24.72
C GLY A 64 29.40 14.57 24.69
N ALA A 65 30.22 13.57 24.39
CA ALA A 65 29.82 12.19 24.17
C ALA A 65 29.19 11.55 25.42
N SER A 66 27.90 11.23 25.36
CA SER A 66 27.29 10.13 26.15
C SER A 66 25.91 9.65 25.66
N TYR A 67 25.45 10.06 24.46
CA TYR A 67 24.15 9.61 23.97
C TYR A 67 24.26 8.25 23.28
N GLN A 68 23.53 7.25 23.79
CA GLN A 68 23.36 5.98 23.10
C GLN A 68 22.73 6.22 21.73
N ILE A 69 23.40 5.77 20.67
CA ILE A 69 22.88 5.86 19.30
C ILE A 69 21.64 4.98 19.22
N TYR A 70 20.52 5.56 18.82
CA TYR A 70 19.28 4.82 18.64
C TYR A 70 19.43 3.87 17.46
N THR A 71 19.29 2.57 17.74
CA THR A 71 19.26 1.54 16.70
C THR A 71 17.80 1.11 16.48
N PRO A 72 17.26 1.24 15.26
CA PRO A 72 15.88 0.86 14.98
C PRO A 72 15.71 -0.65 15.11
N GLN A 73 14.78 -1.08 15.97
CA GLN A 73 14.44 -2.49 16.17
C GLN A 73 13.41 -3.01 15.15
N TRP A 74 12.99 -2.17 14.21
CA TRP A 74 11.97 -2.55 13.25
C TRP A 74 12.63 -3.20 12.04
N ASP A 75 12.36 -4.49 11.81
CA ASP A 75 13.02 -5.30 10.78
C ASP A 75 12.92 -4.68 9.36
N LEU A 76 11.78 -4.09 9.04
CA LEU A 76 11.52 -3.45 7.74
C LEU A 76 12.23 -2.10 7.56
N TYR A 77 12.93 -1.59 8.59
CA TYR A 77 13.58 -0.29 8.51
C TYR A 77 14.63 -0.24 7.41
N ASN A 78 15.47 -1.27 7.31
CA ASN A 78 16.52 -1.35 6.29
C ASN A 78 15.92 -1.53 4.89
N ASP A 79 14.87 -2.34 4.77
CA ASP A 79 14.16 -2.56 3.50
C ASP A 79 13.48 -1.30 2.97
N LEU A 80 13.06 -0.40 3.87
CA LEU A 80 12.42 0.87 3.55
C LEU A 80 13.40 2.03 3.42
N MET A 81 14.71 1.78 3.52
CA MET A 81 15.73 2.84 3.48
C MET A 81 15.75 3.60 2.14
N PHE A 82 15.29 2.99 1.05
CA PHE A 82 15.10 3.67 -0.25
C PHE A 82 14.12 4.87 -0.16
N LEU A 83 13.24 4.89 0.85
CA LEU A 83 12.35 6.03 1.10
C LEU A 83 13.09 7.24 1.67
N ALA A 84 14.29 7.06 2.24
CA ALA A 84 15.09 8.15 2.79
C ALA A 84 15.42 9.21 1.73
N ASP A 85 15.73 8.78 0.50
CA ASP A 85 16.07 9.68 -0.60
C ASP A 85 14.85 10.41 -1.18
N THR A 86 13.66 9.82 -1.01
CA THR A 86 12.40 10.34 -1.55
C THR A 86 11.73 11.32 -0.59
N ILE A 87 11.99 11.20 0.72
CA ILE A 87 11.40 12.07 1.74
C ILE A 87 12.33 13.27 1.94
N LYS A 88 12.13 14.33 1.15
CA LYS A 88 12.76 15.63 1.41
C LYS A 88 12.30 16.16 2.77
N HIS A 89 13.29 16.50 3.62
CA HIS A 89 13.12 17.09 4.94
C HIS A 89 12.51 18.49 4.89
#